data_AF-A0A2K2U508-F1
#
_entry.id   AF-A0A2K2U508-F1
#
_cell.length_a   1.000
_cell.length_b   1.000
_cell.length_c   1.000
_cell.angle_alpha   90.00
_cell.angle_beta   90.00
_cell.angle_gamma   90.00
#
_symmetry.space_group_name_H-M   'P 1'
#
loop_
_entity.id
_entity.type
_entity.pdbx_description
1 polymer ?
#
loop_
_entity_poly.entity_id
_entity_poly.type
_entity_poly.pdbx_seq_one_letter_code
_entity_poly.pdbx_strand_id
1 'polypeptide(L)'
;MHSRKSLRRAMALYAVTDRSWLGGRTLADCVAAALAGGATCVQLREKGASTAAVAAQARALLPLCRAAGAPLIVNDDVEAALLAGADGVHVGQGDA
;
A
#
# COMPACT_ATOMS: atom_id res chain seq x y z
N MET A 1 -14.53 -2.34 -12.21
CA MET A 1 -14.99 -1.08 -11.59
C MET A 1 -15.46 -1.39 -10.17
N HIS A 2 -14.86 -0.78 -9.13
CA HIS A 2 -15.21 -1.07 -7.73
C HIS A 2 -16.61 -0.53 -7.39
N SER A 3 -17.46 -1.33 -6.74
CA SER A 3 -18.76 -0.85 -6.26
C SER A 3 -18.60 0.06 -5.04
N ARG A 4 -19.54 0.99 -4.80
CA ARG A 4 -19.56 1.84 -3.59
C ARG A 4 -19.48 1.01 -2.29
N LYS A 5 -20.16 -0.14 -2.26
CA LYS A 5 -20.13 -1.07 -1.12
C LYS A 5 -18.74 -1.70 -0.94
N SER A 6 -18.05 -2.01 -2.03
CA SER A 6 -16.68 -2.53 -1.99
C SER A 6 -15.71 -1.49 -1.45
N LEU A 7 -15.78 -0.26 -1.94
CA LEU A 7 -14.92 0.84 -1.48
C LEU A 7 -15.12 1.15 0.00
N ARG A 8 -16.37 1.22 0.49
CA ARG A 8 -16.63 1.43 1.93
C ARG A 8 -16.02 0.35 2.81
N ARG A 9 -16.00 -0.91 2.35
CA ARG A 9 -15.37 -2.02 3.09
C ARG A 9 -13.85 -1.92 3.07
N ALA A 10 -13.25 -1.58 1.94
CA ALA A 10 -11.80 -1.36 1.86
C ALA A 10 -11.33 -0.26 2.82
N MET A 11 -12.16 0.76 3.07
CA MET A 11 -11.82 1.89 3.94
C MET A 11 -12.08 1.66 5.45
N ALA A 12 -12.42 0.44 5.88
CA ALA A 12 -12.77 0.17 7.29
C ALA A 12 -11.55 0.23 8.24
N LEU A 13 -10.43 -0.38 7.86
CA LEU A 13 -9.15 -0.29 8.57
C LEU A 13 -8.02 -0.10 7.55
N TYR A 14 -7.48 1.11 7.51
CA TYR A 14 -6.49 1.53 6.53
C TYR A 14 -5.09 1.59 7.16
N ALA A 15 -4.25 0.60 6.84
CA ALA A 15 -2.87 0.54 7.34
C ALA A 15 -1.94 1.40 6.47
N VAL A 16 -1.13 2.25 7.10
CA VAL A 16 -0.09 3.04 6.42
C VAL A 16 1.28 2.51 6.86
N THR A 17 2.14 2.17 5.91
CA THR A 17 3.46 1.64 6.22
C THR A 17 4.43 2.71 6.71
N ASP A 18 5.35 2.35 7.59
CA ASP A 18 6.48 3.18 7.95
C ASP A 18 7.70 2.29 8.25
N ARG A 19 8.75 2.43 7.43
CA ARG A 19 9.99 1.65 7.56
C ARG A 19 10.72 1.86 8.89
N SER A 20 10.49 2.97 9.58
CA SER A 20 11.15 3.27 10.86
C SER A 20 10.67 2.37 12.01
N TRP A 21 9.54 1.66 11.85
CA TRP A 21 8.89 0.87 12.91
C TRP A 21 8.92 -0.64 12.67
N LEU A 22 9.79 -1.12 11.79
CA LEU A 22 9.86 -2.54 11.45
C LEU A 22 10.35 -3.42 12.60
N GLY A 23 11.24 -2.91 13.44
CA GLY A 23 11.73 -3.64 14.62
C GLY A 23 12.42 -4.96 14.26
N GLY A 24 13.21 -4.99 13.18
CA GLY A 24 13.92 -6.18 12.70
C GLY A 24 13.12 -7.11 11.78
N ARG A 25 11.83 -6.84 11.55
CA ARG A 25 11.00 -7.56 10.58
C ARG A 25 11.12 -6.97 9.19
N THR A 26 10.73 -7.72 8.16
CA THR A 26 10.59 -7.13 6.82
C THR A 26 9.28 -6.34 6.72
N LEU A 27 9.21 -5.42 5.76
CA LEU A 27 7.95 -4.72 5.50
C LEU A 27 6.83 -5.69 5.09
N ALA A 28 7.17 -6.72 4.29
CA ALA A 28 6.23 -7.75 3.87
C ALA A 28 5.63 -8.50 5.06
N ASP A 29 6.43 -8.86 6.07
CA ASP A 29 5.94 -9.53 7.29
C ASP A 29 4.98 -8.63 8.07
N CYS A 30 5.31 -7.34 8.21
CA CYS A 30 4.46 -6.37 8.88
C CYS A 30 3.12 -6.17 8.14
N VAL A 31 3.15 -6.11 6.80
CA VAL A 31 1.95 -6.00 5.97
C VAL A 31 1.12 -7.27 6.06
N ALA A 32 1.74 -8.45 5.98
CA ALA A 32 1.04 -9.73 6.13
C ALA A 32 0.36 -9.84 7.51
N ALA A 33 1.05 -9.45 8.58
CA ALA A 33 0.49 -9.41 9.93
C ALA A 33 -0.67 -8.41 10.05
N ALA A 34 -0.56 -7.22 9.43
CA ALA A 34 -1.64 -6.23 9.42
C ALA A 34 -2.89 -6.75 8.68
N LEU A 35 -2.70 -7.39 7.52
CA LEU A 35 -3.78 -8.01 6.75
C LEU A 35 -4.44 -9.15 7.54
N ALA A 36 -3.65 -10.02 8.18
CA ALA A 36 -4.16 -11.07 9.06
C ALA A 36 -4.91 -10.50 10.29
N GLY A 37 -4.50 -9.33 10.77
CA GLY A 37 -5.16 -8.56 11.82
C GLY A 37 -6.42 -7.82 11.38
N GLY A 38 -6.83 -7.92 10.11
CA GLY A 38 -8.07 -7.34 9.60
C GLY A 38 -7.92 -5.99 8.88
N ALA A 39 -6.70 -5.57 8.53
CA ALA A 39 -6.54 -4.41 7.65
C ALA A 39 -7.24 -4.65 6.31
N THR A 40 -8.06 -3.68 5.89
CA THR A 40 -8.87 -3.77 4.67
C THR A 40 -8.33 -2.94 3.52
N CYS A 41 -7.27 -2.17 3.75
CA CYS A 41 -6.51 -1.40 2.76
C CYS A 41 -5.09 -1.15 3.28
N VAL A 42 -4.12 -1.10 2.37
CA VAL A 42 -2.72 -0.84 2.70
C VAL A 42 -2.20 0.33 1.86
N GLN A 43 -1.55 1.30 2.50
CA GLN A 43 -0.83 2.38 1.85
C GLN A 43 0.67 2.13 1.99
N LEU A 44 1.36 1.94 0.87
CA LEU A 44 2.81 1.95 0.83
C LEU A 44 3.30 3.40 0.86
N ARG A 45 3.99 3.75 1.94
CA ARG A 45 4.59 5.05 2.14
C ARG A 45 6.09 4.91 2.41
N GLU A 46 6.87 5.41 1.45
CA GLU A 46 8.33 5.28 1.43
C GLU A 46 9.00 6.64 1.21
N LYS A 47 9.38 7.30 2.30
CA LYS A 47 10.05 8.61 2.23
C LYS A 47 11.47 8.48 1.69
N GLY A 48 11.82 9.33 0.73
CA GLY A 48 13.18 9.44 0.19
C GLY A 48 13.64 8.23 -0.63
N ALA A 49 12.74 7.31 -0.98
CA ALA A 49 13.02 6.24 -1.92
C ALA A 49 12.87 6.75 -3.37
N SER A 50 13.61 6.17 -4.30
CA SER A 50 13.40 6.43 -5.73
C SER A 50 12.13 5.75 -6.23
N THR A 51 11.50 6.29 -7.28
CA THR A 51 10.33 5.71 -7.95
C THR A 51 10.51 4.23 -8.29
N ALA A 52 11.69 3.83 -8.78
CA ALA A 52 11.99 2.44 -9.07
C ALA A 52 11.99 1.55 -7.81
N ALA A 53 12.52 2.06 -6.69
CA ALA A 53 12.51 1.35 -5.41
C ALA A 53 11.09 1.24 -4.84
N VAL A 54 10.29 2.31 -4.90
CA VAL A 54 8.87 2.29 -4.49
C VAL A 54 8.10 1.28 -5.33
N ALA A 55 8.28 1.27 -6.65
CA ALA A 55 7.61 0.34 -7.54
C ALA A 55 8.02 -1.13 -7.28
N ALA A 56 9.30 -1.38 -6.99
CA ALA A 56 9.76 -2.72 -6.61
C ALA A 56 9.13 -3.20 -5.30
N GLN A 57 9.04 -2.31 -4.30
CA GLN A 57 8.43 -2.62 -3.02
C GLN A 57 6.91 -2.84 -3.16
N ALA A 58 6.22 -2.02 -3.93
CA ALA A 58 4.81 -2.20 -4.24
C ALA A 58 4.54 -3.55 -4.94
N ARG A 59 5.38 -3.93 -5.93
CA ARG A 59 5.28 -5.25 -6.59
C ARG A 59 5.45 -6.41 -5.62
N ALA A 60 6.31 -6.28 -4.62
CA ALA A 60 6.49 -7.31 -3.60
C ALA A 60 5.26 -7.43 -2.66
N LEU A 61 4.56 -6.33 -2.39
CA LEU A 61 3.40 -6.31 -1.49
C LEU A 61 2.07 -6.63 -2.18
N LEU A 62 1.96 -6.40 -3.49
CA LEU A 62 0.72 -6.61 -4.26
C LEU A 62 0.13 -8.03 -4.11
N PRO A 63 0.91 -9.12 -4.22
CA PRO A 63 0.37 -10.47 -4.05
C PRO A 63 -0.27 -10.69 -2.68
N LEU A 64 0.32 -10.14 -1.61
CA LEU A 64 -0.20 -10.23 -0.25
C LEU A 64 -1.54 -9.50 -0.13
N CYS A 65 -1.59 -8.26 -0.63
CA CYS A 65 -2.80 -7.43 -0.58
C CYS A 65 -3.94 -8.06 -1.40
N ARG A 66 -3.65 -8.54 -2.61
CA ARG A 66 -4.62 -9.22 -3.48
C ARG A 66 -5.15 -10.51 -2.86
N ALA A 67 -4.29 -11.32 -2.23
CA ALA A 67 -4.72 -12.53 -1.53
C ALA A 67 -5.67 -12.23 -0.36
N ALA A 68 -5.48 -11.08 0.31
CA ALA A 68 -6.35 -10.60 1.38
C ALA A 68 -7.59 -9.82 0.88
N GLY A 69 -7.72 -9.57 -0.43
CA GLY A 69 -8.79 -8.74 -0.98
C GLY A 69 -8.71 -7.26 -0.59
N ALA A 70 -7.53 -6.79 -0.18
CA ALA A 70 -7.25 -5.41 0.21
C ALA A 70 -6.55 -4.68 -0.95
N PRO A 71 -6.95 -3.45 -1.32
CA PRO A 71 -6.23 -2.66 -2.30
C PRO A 71 -4.89 -2.16 -1.72
N LEU A 72 -3.89 -2.08 -2.60
CA LEU A 72 -2.62 -1.43 -2.32
C LEU A 72 -2.57 -0.04 -2.95
N ILE A 73 -2.37 0.98 -2.12
CA ILE A 73 -2.29 2.38 -2.51
C ILE A 73 -0.85 2.86 -2.37
N VAL A 74 -0.29 3.50 -3.40
CA VAL A 74 1.05 4.11 -3.32
C VAL A 74 0.92 5.57 -2.88
N ASN A 75 1.77 6.00 -1.96
CA ASN A 75 1.79 7.39 -1.49
C ASN A 75 2.61 8.28 -2.45
N ASP A 76 2.02 9.38 -2.91
CA ASP A 76 2.55 10.50 -3.71
C ASP A 76 3.12 10.17 -5.10
N ASP A 77 3.64 8.96 -5.31
CA ASP A 77 4.34 8.58 -6.54
C ASP A 77 3.42 7.85 -7.53
N VAL A 78 2.82 8.64 -8.44
CA VAL A 78 1.94 8.15 -9.51
C VAL A 78 2.69 7.22 -10.48
N GLU A 79 3.93 7.55 -10.82
CA GLU A 79 4.73 6.75 -11.75
C GLU A 79 5.04 5.37 -11.14
N ALA A 80 5.43 5.32 -9.87
CA ALA A 80 5.67 4.07 -9.17
C ALA A 80 4.40 3.22 -9.08
N ALA A 81 3.23 3.83 -8.87
CA ALA A 81 1.95 3.15 -8.84
C ALA A 81 1.63 2.48 -10.18
N LEU A 82 1.83 3.21 -11.29
CA LEU A 82 1.65 2.69 -12.65
C LEU A 82 2.65 1.56 -12.96
N LEU A 83 3.94 1.76 -12.67
CA LEU A 83 5.00 0.76 -12.86
C LEU A 83 4.79 -0.52 -12.03
N ALA A 84 4.14 -0.40 -10.87
CA ALA A 84 3.84 -1.53 -10.01
C ALA A 84 2.51 -2.22 -10.36
N GLY A 85 1.56 -1.51 -10.99
CA GLY A 85 0.19 -1.97 -11.13
C GLY A 85 -0.58 -1.93 -9.81
N ALA A 86 -0.38 -0.87 -9.02
CA ALA A 86 -1.09 -0.61 -7.78
C ALA A 86 -2.56 -0.22 -8.02
N ASP A 87 -3.40 -0.35 -6.98
CA ASP A 87 -4.85 -0.12 -7.09
C ASP A 87 -5.24 1.37 -7.00
N GLY A 88 -4.31 2.22 -6.56
CA GLY A 88 -4.50 3.66 -6.53
C GLY A 88 -3.30 4.41 -5.96
N VAL A 89 -3.46 5.73 -5.89
CA VAL A 89 -2.48 6.66 -5.33
C VAL A 89 -3.15 7.50 -4.25
N HIS A 90 -2.46 7.73 -3.15
CA HIS A 90 -2.83 8.75 -2.17
C HIS A 90 -1.95 9.96 -2.42
N VAL A 91 -2.57 11.13 -2.56
CA VAL A 91 -1.87 12.41 -2.80
C VAL A 91 -2.27 13.41 -1.73
N GLY A 92 -1.30 14.16 -1.22
CA GLY A 92 -1.50 15.33 -0.37
C GLY A 92 -1.66 16.62 -1.18
N GLN A 93 -1.96 17.71 -0.47
CA GLN A 93 -2.23 19.02 -1.09
C GLN A 93 -0.97 19.71 -1.66
N GLY A 94 0.21 19.29 -1.22
CA GLY A 94 1.49 19.87 -1.64
C GLY A 94 2.28 18.98 -2.60
N ASP A 95 1.71 17.84 -2.99
CA ASP A 95 2.36 16.91 -3.91
C ASP A 95 2.08 17.35 -5.35
N ALA A 96 3.12 17.33 -6.18
CA ALA A 96 3.15 17.90 -7.53
C ALA A 96 3.10 16.82 -8.61
#